data_AF-A0A659RHB0-F1
#
_entry.id   AF-A0A659RHB0-F1
#
_cell.length_a   1.000
_cell.length_b   1.000
_cell.length_c   1.000
_cell.angle_alpha   90.00
_cell.angle_beta   90.00
_cell.angle_gamma   90.00
#
_symmetry.space_group_name_H-M   'P 1'
#
loop_
_entity.id
_entity.type
_entity.pdbx_description
1 polymer ?
#
loop_
_entity_poly.entity_id
_entity_poly.type
_entity_poly.pdbx_seq_one_letter_code
_entity_poly.pdbx_strand_id
1 'polypeptide(L)' 'MGRNPAASIQEKLIAFGMQADMPVALVENGTSVKQRVVHGVLTQLGELAQQVESPALIIVGRVVGLRDKLNWFSNY' A
#
# COMPACT_ATOMS: atom_id res chain seq x y z
N MET A 1 20.83 -4.77 -5.11
CA MET A 1 19.77 -4.83 -4.07
C MET A 1 18.56 -4.14 -4.65
N GLY A 2 17.43 -4.72 -5.02
CA GLY A 2 16.84 -6.05 -4.93
C GLY A 2 15.35 -5.73 -5.15
N ARG A 3 14.82 -6.00 -6.35
CA ARG A 3 13.50 -5.53 -6.86
C ARG A 3 12.47 -5.39 -5.74
N ASN A 4 11.96 -4.18 -5.52
CA ASN A 4 10.75 -3.99 -4.74
C ASN A 4 9.65 -4.87 -5.35
N PRO A 5 9.16 -5.92 -4.64
CA PRO A 5 8.27 -6.90 -5.22
C PRO A 5 6.88 -6.32 -5.54
N ALA A 6 6.57 -5.10 -5.09
CA ALA A 6 5.28 -4.45 -5.28
C ALA A 6 4.81 -4.39 -6.74
N ALA A 7 5.71 -4.07 -7.68
CA ALA A 7 5.36 -4.07 -9.10
C ALA A 7 4.99 -5.47 -9.61
N SER A 8 5.73 -6.50 -9.17
CA SER A 8 5.43 -7.89 -9.54
C SER A 8 4.11 -8.38 -8.90
N ILE A 9 3.83 -7.95 -7.67
CA ILE A 9 2.56 -8.24 -6.98
C ILE A 9 1.39 -7.59 -7.72
N GLN A 10 1.53 -6.30 -8.09
CA GLN A 10 0.55 -5.57 -8.88
C GLN A 10 0.20 -6.31 -10.17
N GLU A 11 1.22 -6.62 -10.99
CA GLU A 11 1.05 -7.31 -12.26
C GLU A 11 0.34 -8.65 -12.09
N LYS A 12 0.78 -9.46 -11.12
CA LYS A 12 0.19 -10.78 -10.88
C LYS A 12 -1.25 -10.69 -10.39
N LEU A 13 -1.55 -9.83 -9.43
CA LEU A 13 -2.91 -9.70 -8.89
C LEU A 13 -3.90 -9.28 -9.97
N ILE A 14 -3.53 -8.31 -10.82
CA ILE A 14 -4.35 -7.89 -11.96
C ILE A 14 -4.50 -9.04 -12.97
N ALA A 15 -3.40 -9.73 -13.30
CA ALA A 15 -3.42 -10.85 -14.25
C ALA A 15 -4.31 -12.02 -13.79
N PHE A 16 -4.43 -12.24 -12.48
CA PHE A 16 -5.31 -13.26 -11.90
C PHE A 16 -6.74 -12.77 -11.61
N GLY A 17 -7.13 -11.59 -12.12
CA GLY A 17 -8.52 -11.12 -12.12
C GLY A 17 -8.91 -10.22 -10.94
N MET A 18 -7.96 -9.75 -10.12
CA MET A 18 -8.25 -8.70 -9.14
C MET A 18 -8.56 -7.39 -9.87
N GLN A 19 -9.58 -6.66 -9.40
CA GLN A 19 -9.96 -5.38 -10.01
C GLN A 19 -8.82 -4.37 -9.92
N ALA A 20 -8.56 -3.66 -11.00
CA ALA A 20 -7.47 -2.68 -11.11
C ALA A 20 -7.64 -1.49 -10.14
N ASP A 21 -8.89 -1.17 -9.79
CA ASP A 21 -9.28 -0.15 -8.82
C ASP A 21 -9.32 -0.67 -7.37
N MET A 22 -8.88 -1.91 -7.12
CA MET A 22 -8.85 -2.47 -5.77
C MET A 22 -8.02 -1.58 -4.84
N PRO A 23 -8.57 -1.10 -3.72
CA PRO A 23 -7.82 -0.23 -2.81
C PRO A 23 -6.59 -0.92 -2.23
N VAL A 24 -5.48 -0.18 -2.17
CA VAL A 24 -4.21 -0.63 -1.59
C VAL A 24 -3.65 0.44 -0.65
N ALA A 25 -2.97 -0.01 0.40
CA ALA A 25 -2.21 0.85 1.29
C ALA A 25 -0.84 0.25 1.59
N LEU A 26 0.15 1.11 1.78
CA LEU A 26 1.44 0.75 2.32
C LEU A 26 1.64 1.48 3.64
N VAL A 27 2.00 0.73 4.67
CA VAL A 27 2.25 1.24 6.02
C VAL A 27 3.71 1.00 6.36
N GLU A 28 4.49 2.07 6.34
CA GLU A 28 5.88 2.11 6.76
C GLU A 28 5.97 2.42 8.25
N ASN A 29 6.89 1.74 8.96
CA ASN A 29 7.15 1.95 10.39
C ASN A 29 5.85 1.93 11.23
N GLY A 30 4.97 0.94 10.99
CA GLY A 30 3.67 0.85 11.65
C GLY A 30 3.76 0.98 13.17
N THR A 31 2.85 1.76 13.78
CA THR A 31 2.79 2.13 15.21
C THR A 31 3.92 3.01 15.74
N SER A 32 4.95 3.31 14.93
CA SER A 32 6.02 4.24 15.28
C SER A 32 5.55 5.69 15.21
N VAL A 33 6.25 6.58 15.92
CA VAL A 33 6.12 8.04 15.75
C VAL A 33 6.60 8.53 14.38
N LYS A 34 7.22 7.67 13.57
CA LYS A 34 7.59 7.96 12.17
C LYS A 34 6.73 7.17 11.18
N GLN A 35 5.53 6.73 11.60
CA GLN A 35 4.65 5.98 10.73
C GLN A 35 4.26 6.84 9.51
N ARG A 36 4.40 6.25 8.34
CA ARG A 36 3.94 6.80 7.07
C ARG A 36 2.97 5.84 6.42
N VAL A 37 1.82 6.37 6.01
CA VAL A 37 0.83 5.59 5.26
C VAL A 37 0.56 6.27 3.93
N VAL A 38 0.84 5.55 2.85
CA VAL A 38 0.45 5.93 1.49
C VAL A 38 -0.63 4.95 1.01
N HIS A 39 -1.61 5.43 0.25
CA HIS A 39 -2.70 4.60 -0.25
C HIS A 39 -3.13 5.06 -1.64
N GLY A 40 -3.84 4.18 -2.35
CA GLY A 40 -4.34 4.40 -3.69
C GLY A 40 -5.07 3.16 -4.20
N VAL A 41 -4.95 2.90 -5.49
CA VAL A 41 -5.51 1.70 -6.13
C VAL A 41 -4.41 0.74 -6.59
N LEU A 42 -4.77 -0.50 -6.88
CA LEU A 42 -3.85 -1.58 -7.22
C LEU A 42 -2.94 -1.23 -8.41
N THR A 43 -3.41 -0.48 -9.41
CA THR A 43 -2.59 -0.02 -10.54
C THR A 43 -1.45 0.94 -10.15
N GLN A 44 -1.51 1.53 -8.97
CA GLN A 44 -0.52 2.47 -8.45
C GLN A 44 0.44 1.80 -7.45
N LEU A 45 0.24 0.53 -7.11
CA LEU A 45 0.99 -0.16 -6.04
C LEU A 45 2.50 -0.09 -6.27
N GLY A 46 2.98 -0.30 -7.50
CA GLY A 46 4.40 -0.21 -7.84
C GLY A 46 5.00 1.18 -7.60
N GLU A 47 4.26 2.23 -7.94
CA GLU A 47 4.67 3.63 -7.75
C GLU A 47 4.63 4.04 -6.27
N LEU A 48 3.55 3.69 -5.57
CA LEU A 48 3.40 3.93 -4.13
C LEU A 48 4.52 3.26 -3.33
N ALA A 49 4.96 2.08 -3.76
CA ALA A 49 6.04 1.35 -3.11
C ALA A 49 7.42 2.01 -3.24
N GLN A 50 7.61 2.94 -4.18
CA GLN A 50 8.84 3.75 -4.26
C GLN A 50 8.86 4.89 -3.23
N GLN A 51 7.73 5.20 -2.61
CA GLN A 51 7.58 6.31 -1.65
C GLN A 51 7.77 5.87 -0.19
N VAL A 52 7.99 4.58 0.04
CA VAL A 52 8.15 3.97 1.37
C VAL A 52 9.39 3.10 1.41
N GLU A 53 10.06 3.08 2.55
CA GLU A 53 11.19 2.18 2.81
C GLU A 53 10.80 1.08 3.80
N SER A 54 11.65 0.06 3.90
CA SER A 54 11.44 -1.00 4.89
C SER A 54 11.80 -0.50 6.29
N PRO A 55 11.10 -0.97 7.35
CA PRO A 55 10.02 -1.95 7.34
C PRO A 55 8.66 -1.37 6.91
N ALA A 56 8.03 -2.01 5.93
CA ALA A 56 6.70 -1.65 5.45
C ALA A 56 5.82 -2.87 5.17
N LEU A 57 4.50 -2.69 5.30
CA LEU A 57 3.49 -3.69 4.97
C LEU A 57 2.60 -3.21 3.82
N ILE A 58 2.27 -4.11 2.90
CA ILE A 58 1.30 -3.89 1.81
C ILE A 58 -0.03 -4.50 2.24
N ILE A 59 -1.10 -3.70 2.21
CA ILE A 59 -2.48 -4.12 2.48
C ILE A 59 -3.27 -3.94 1.19
N VAL A 60 -3.93 -5.01 0.72
CA VAL A 60 -4.77 -5.00 -0.48
C VAL A 60 -6.18 -5.40 -0.12
N GLY A 61 -7.16 -4.57 -0.43
CA GLY A 61 -8.58 -4.89 -0.24
C GLY A 61 -9.44 -3.70 0.15
N ARG A 62 -10.76 -3.88 0.03
CA ARG A 62 -11.78 -2.83 0.26
C ARG A 62 -11.71 -2.17 1.65
N VAL A 63 -11.17 -2.87 2.66
CA VAL A 63 -10.97 -2.35 4.01
C VAL A 63 -10.04 -1.14 4.05
N VAL A 64 -9.14 -0.98 3.08
CA VAL A 64 -8.26 0.20 2.97
C VAL A 64 -9.08 1.50 2.83
N GLY A 65 -10.22 1.45 2.12
CA GLY A 65 -11.10 2.61 1.97
C GLY A 65 -11.74 3.10 3.27
N LEU A 66 -11.68 2.32 4.36
CA LEU A 66 -12.15 2.76 5.68
C LEU A 66 -11.18 3.75 6.34
N ARG A 67 -9.95 3.89 5.84
CA ARG A 67 -8.95 4.80 6.39
C ARG A 67 -9.46 6.24 6.45
N ASP A 68 -10.19 6.71 5.45
CA ASP A 68 -10.71 8.09 5.41
C ASP A 68 -11.63 8.41 6.59
N LYS A 69 -12.30 7.40 7.15
CA LYS A 69 -13.23 7.55 8.28
C LYS A 69 -12.61 7.20 9.62
N LEU A 70 -11.64 6.28 9.62
CA LEU A 70 -11.09 5.67 10.83
C LEU A 70 -9.65 6.12 11.13
N ASN A 71 -9.06 7.03 10.34
CA ASN A 71 -7.71 7.50 10.63
C ASN A 71 -7.69 8.30 11.93
N TRP A 72 -7.16 7.68 12.99
CA TRP A 72 -7.06 8.27 14.33
C TRP A 72 -5.61 8.56 14.76
N PHE A 73 -4.62 7.99 14.06
CA PHE A 73 -3.20 8.15 14.35
C PHE A 73 -2.55 9.16 13.38
N SER A 74 -1.59 9.94 13.88
CA SER A 74 -0.89 10.96 13.09
C SER A 74 -0.21 10.34 11.87
N ASN A 75 -0.24 11.06 10.74
CA ASN A 75 0.47 10.70 9.52
C ASN A 75 1.61 11.71 9.29
N TYR A 76 2.82 11.23 8.97
CA TYR A 76 4.02 12.04 8.69
C TYR A 76 4.47 11.92 7.22
#